data_AF-A0A849QNX4-F1
#
_entry.id   AF-A0A849QNX4-F1
#
_cell.length_a   1.000
_cell.length_b   1.000
_cell.length_c   1.000
_cell.angle_alpha   90.00
_cell.angle_beta   90.00
_cell.angle_gamma   90.00
#
_symmetry.space_group_name_H-M   'P 1'
#
loop_
_entity.id
_entity.type
_entity.pdbx_description
1 polymer ?
#
loop_
_entity_poly.entity_id
_entity_poly.type
_entity_poly.pdbx_seq_one_letter_code
_entity_poly.pdbx_strand_id
1 'polypeptide(L)'
;MLEDISSVFMSLEPRDFRVLTGIEVGMKYHEWVPVEEVSRYTKLDLGQLHYVLKNLGIKGLLKRQTQPYEGYRIYFEGYDLLALNALVKRGSLSAIGEELGVGKESVVYEGLREMVGGLGQQPVILKFHREGRTSFKQVKRKREHLDGLQHFSWIYAARLAAKREFEVMQRLYPGVSVPEPVDHNRNVIVMAIAEGGELSKTRVVDPEWYLDMILEQVGLAYAKGVVHGDLSEYNIFVSDEGVTLIDWPQYVEVGNERAGELLERDVGNVLAFFKRKYGVERDVGMMTDFKQFL
;
A
#
# COMPACT_ATOMS: atom_id res chain seq x y z
N MET A 1 6.52 15.70 -1.91
CA MET A 1 6.71 14.48 -2.70
C MET A 1 7.89 14.77 -3.63
N LEU A 2 8.78 13.81 -3.88
CA LEU A 2 9.83 14.04 -4.88
C LEU A 2 9.12 14.24 -6.22
N GLU A 3 9.30 15.40 -6.85
CA GLU A 3 8.65 15.74 -8.13
C GLU A 3 9.02 14.75 -9.25
N ASP A 4 10.12 14.00 -9.07
CA ASP A 4 10.55 12.95 -9.98
C ASP A 4 11.27 11.82 -9.21
N ILE A 5 10.51 10.84 -8.73
CA ILE A 5 11.04 9.69 -7.98
C ILE A 5 12.02 8.84 -8.82
N SER A 6 11.76 8.74 -10.13
CA SER A 6 12.54 7.92 -11.07
C SER A 6 13.91 8.53 -11.33
N SER A 7 13.98 9.82 -11.64
CA SER A 7 15.27 10.53 -11.83
C SER A 7 16.12 10.50 -10.56
N VAL A 8 15.50 10.74 -9.39
CA VAL A 8 16.23 10.66 -8.13
C VAL A 8 16.76 9.25 -7.91
N PHE A 9 15.95 8.20 -8.13
CA PHE A 9 16.38 6.81 -8.01
C PHE A 9 17.58 6.50 -8.91
N MET A 10 17.51 6.89 -10.19
CA MET A 10 18.57 6.65 -11.17
C MET A 10 19.87 7.41 -10.86
N SER A 11 19.80 8.49 -10.08
CA SER A 11 20.96 9.25 -9.62
C SER A 11 21.68 8.65 -8.41
N LEU A 12 21.12 7.60 -7.79
CA LEU A 12 21.68 6.99 -6.58
C LEU A 12 22.60 5.81 -6.88
N GLU A 13 23.70 5.74 -6.15
CA GLU A 13 24.65 4.64 -6.22
C GLU A 13 24.37 3.56 -5.15
N PRO A 14 24.91 2.33 -5.29
CA PRO A 14 24.78 1.29 -4.26
C PRO A 14 25.21 1.74 -2.86
N ARG A 15 26.19 2.66 -2.80
CA ARG A 15 26.69 3.25 -1.56
C ARG A 15 25.64 4.13 -0.88
N ASP A 16 24.87 4.91 -1.65
CA ASP A 16 23.80 5.77 -1.15
C ASP A 16 22.71 4.92 -0.47
N PHE A 17 22.29 3.84 -1.12
CA PHE A 17 21.34 2.89 -0.55
C PHE A 17 21.86 2.22 0.72
N ARG A 18 23.16 1.91 0.79
CA ARG A 18 23.78 1.35 2.00
C ARG A 18 23.71 2.35 3.17
N VAL A 19 23.94 3.64 2.93
CA VAL A 19 23.81 4.70 3.94
C VAL A 19 22.36 4.86 4.38
N LEU A 20 21.40 4.96 3.45
CA LEU A 20 19.97 5.04 3.77
C LEU A 20 19.49 3.81 4.57
N THR A 21 19.95 2.61 4.22
CA THR A 21 19.64 1.38 4.97
C THR A 21 20.23 1.42 6.37
N GLY A 22 21.45 1.94 6.54
CA GLY A 22 22.07 2.11 7.86
C GLY A 22 21.26 3.04 8.76
N ILE A 23 20.75 4.13 8.20
CA ILE A 23 19.83 5.04 8.91
C ILE A 23 18.53 4.31 9.25
N GLU A 24 17.88 3.62 8.30
CA GLU A 24 16.65 2.86 8.58
C GLU A 24 16.82 1.85 9.72
N VAL A 25 17.93 1.10 9.72
CA VAL A 25 18.24 0.11 10.76
C VAL A 25 18.46 0.79 12.11
N GLY A 26 19.20 1.90 12.14
CA GLY A 26 19.43 2.68 13.35
C GLY A 26 18.16 3.31 13.91
N MET A 27 17.20 3.66 13.05
CA MET A 27 15.92 4.26 13.47
C MET A 27 15.05 3.34 14.33
N LYS A 28 15.37 2.05 14.41
CA LYS A 28 14.75 1.11 15.37
C LYS A 28 15.05 1.47 16.83
N TYR A 29 16.17 2.14 17.08
CA TYR A 29 16.69 2.42 18.42
C TYR A 29 16.86 3.92 18.69
N HIS A 30 16.86 4.75 17.65
CA HIS A 30 17.11 6.18 17.74
C HIS A 30 16.10 6.98 16.93
N GLU A 31 15.58 8.09 17.47
CA GLU A 31 14.78 9.04 16.67
C GLU A 31 15.64 9.74 15.61
N TRP A 32 16.87 10.12 16.01
CA TRP A 32 17.92 10.63 15.14
C TRP A 32 19.12 9.71 15.26
N VAL A 33 19.47 8.99 14.20
CA VAL A 33 20.55 8.00 14.21
C VAL A 33 21.89 8.74 14.27
N PRO A 34 22.72 8.54 15.31
CA PRO A 34 24.03 9.16 15.41
C PRO A 34 24.91 8.83 14.21
N VAL A 35 25.73 9.78 13.75
CA VAL A 35 26.59 9.57 12.58
C VAL A 35 27.58 8.42 12.77
N GLU A 36 28.03 8.18 14.01
CA GLU A 36 28.92 7.08 14.38
C GLU A 36 28.25 5.72 14.20
N GLU A 37 26.93 5.61 14.45
CA GLU A 37 26.17 4.38 14.21
C GLU A 37 26.04 4.10 12.71
N VAL A 38 25.78 5.14 11.92
CA VAL A 38 25.74 5.03 10.44
C VAL A 38 27.12 4.65 9.90
N SER A 39 28.20 5.24 10.42
CA SER A 39 29.58 4.88 10.07
C SER A 39 29.87 3.43 10.40
N ARG A 40 29.51 2.95 11.60
CA ARG A 40 29.70 1.56 12.02
C ARG A 40 28.96 0.57 11.11
N TYR A 41 27.72 0.87 10.74
CA TYR A 41 26.93 0.04 9.83
C TYR A 41 27.53 0.00 8.42
N THR A 42 27.87 1.18 7.89
CA THR A 42 28.30 1.33 6.49
C THR A 42 29.75 0.94 6.27
N LYS A 43 30.58 0.99 7.33
CA LYS A 43 32.05 0.85 7.34
C LYS A 43 32.76 1.97 6.57
N LEU A 44 32.14 3.13 6.47
CA LEU A 44 32.73 4.31 5.85
C LEU A 44 33.39 5.19 6.91
N ASP A 45 34.54 5.78 6.59
CA ASP A 45 35.10 6.85 7.42
C ASP A 45 34.18 8.08 7.40
N LEU A 46 34.30 8.92 8.43
CA LEU A 46 33.42 10.08 8.61
C LEU A 46 33.50 11.07 7.45
N GLY A 47 34.66 11.25 6.83
CA GLY A 47 34.81 12.18 5.70
C GLY A 47 33.99 11.74 4.50
N GLN A 48 34.12 10.47 4.11
CA GLN A 48 33.34 9.94 3.00
C GLN A 48 31.85 9.81 3.35
N LEU A 49 31.52 9.44 4.59
CA LEU A 49 30.13 9.36 5.05
C LEU A 49 29.45 10.72 5.00
N HIS A 50 30.11 11.79 5.47
CA HIS A 50 29.58 13.16 5.41
C HIS A 50 29.33 13.61 3.97
N TYR A 51 30.20 13.23 3.03
CA TYR A 51 29.97 13.52 1.61
C TYR A 51 28.66 12.89 1.11
N VAL A 52 28.45 11.59 1.38
CA VAL A 52 27.23 10.89 0.99
C VAL A 52 26.00 11.47 1.68
N LEU A 53 26.06 11.70 2.99
CA LEU A 53 24.95 12.27 3.77
C LEU A 53 24.56 13.67 3.31
N LYS A 54 25.54 14.51 2.95
CA LYS A 54 25.30 15.83 2.36
C LYS A 54 24.56 15.70 1.03
N ASN A 55 25.00 14.82 0.14
CA ASN A 55 24.37 14.61 -1.17
C ASN A 55 22.94 14.06 -1.05
N LEU A 56 22.71 13.10 -0.16
CA LEU A 56 21.39 12.57 0.16
C LEU A 56 20.47 13.65 0.75
N GLY A 57 21.02 14.53 1.60
CA GLY A 57 20.30 15.66 2.18
C GLY A 57 19.88 16.71 1.13
N ILE A 58 20.75 17.02 0.17
CA ILE A 58 20.43 17.91 -0.97
C ILE A 58 19.28 17.33 -1.81
N LYS A 59 19.27 16.01 -2.01
CA LYS A 59 18.18 15.29 -2.69
C LYS A 59 16.91 15.15 -1.86
N GLY A 60 16.89 15.65 -0.62
CA GLY A 60 15.72 15.58 0.27
C GLY A 60 15.43 14.19 0.84
N LEU A 61 16.34 13.22 0.69
CA LEU A 61 16.12 11.81 1.07
C LEU A 61 16.29 11.54 2.56
N LEU A 62 16.92 12.46 3.27
CA LEU A 62 17.11 12.40 4.71
C LEU A 62 16.97 13.79 5.34
N LYS A 63 16.79 13.80 6.66
CA LYS A 63 16.91 15.00 7.49
C LYS A 63 18.12 14.87 8.39
N ARG A 64 18.73 16.01 8.70
CA ARG A 64 19.88 16.15 9.59
C ARG A 64 19.50 17.02 10.78
N GLN A 65 20.02 16.66 11.94
CA GLN A 65 20.00 17.44 13.19
C GLN A 65 21.43 17.59 13.68
N THR A 66 21.74 18.70 14.37
CA THR A 66 23.08 18.97 14.93
C THR A 66 23.10 19.11 16.45
N GLN A 67 21.94 19.15 17.11
CA GLN A 67 21.84 19.21 18.58
C GLN A 67 20.88 18.15 19.11
N PRO A 68 21.15 17.50 20.26
CA PRO A 68 22.37 17.62 21.07
C PRO A 68 23.60 16.94 20.43
N TYR A 69 23.42 16.21 19.33
CA TYR A 69 24.49 15.57 18.55
C TYR A 69 24.13 15.58 17.06
N GLU A 70 25.10 15.24 16.20
CA GLU A 70 24.88 15.05 14.78
C GLU A 70 24.14 13.74 14.51
N GLY A 71 22.93 13.84 13.98
CA GLY A 71 22.07 12.70 13.74
C GLY A 71 21.23 12.82 12.48
N TYR A 72 20.79 11.67 11.98
CA TYR A 72 20.10 11.56 10.70
C TYR A 72 18.86 10.69 10.80
N ARG A 73 17.85 11.00 9.99
CA ARG A 73 16.64 10.19 9.86
C ARG A 73 16.12 10.25 8.44
N ILE A 74 15.39 9.21 8.03
CA ILE A 74 14.68 9.17 6.75
C ILE A 74 13.17 9.26 6.97
N TYR A 75 12.47 9.74 5.94
CA TYR A 75 11.01 9.75 5.85
C TYR A 75 10.59 8.98 4.59
N PHE A 76 9.35 9.16 4.13
CA PHE A 76 8.83 8.50 2.93
C PHE A 76 9.75 8.67 1.72
N GLU A 77 10.31 9.84 1.48
CA GLU A 77 11.18 10.09 0.31
C GLU A 77 12.37 9.13 0.25
N GLY A 78 13.09 8.91 1.37
CA GLY A 78 14.19 7.94 1.42
C GLY A 78 13.71 6.49 1.54
N TYR A 79 12.59 6.27 2.25
CA TYR A 79 12.04 4.95 2.52
C TYR A 79 11.45 4.29 1.26
N ASP A 80 10.83 5.09 0.40
CA ASP A 80 10.29 4.68 -0.91
C ASP A 80 11.40 4.22 -1.84
N LEU A 81 12.52 4.95 -1.92
CA LEU A 81 13.65 4.55 -2.75
C LEU A 81 14.31 3.27 -2.23
N LEU A 82 14.38 3.08 -0.90
CA LEU A 82 14.79 1.80 -0.32
C LEU A 82 13.83 0.67 -0.69
N ALA A 83 12.52 0.95 -0.73
CA ALA A 83 11.50 -0.01 -1.13
C ALA A 83 11.71 -0.44 -2.59
N LEU A 84 11.76 0.53 -3.49
CA LEU A 84 11.99 0.37 -4.93
C LEU A 84 13.28 -0.37 -5.24
N ASN A 85 14.39 -0.02 -4.58
CA ASN A 85 15.67 -0.69 -4.82
C ASN A 85 15.62 -2.19 -4.54
N ALA A 86 14.85 -2.61 -3.53
CA ALA A 86 14.68 -4.03 -3.27
C ALA A 86 13.79 -4.70 -4.32
N LEU A 87 12.71 -4.04 -4.74
CA LEU A 87 11.79 -4.54 -5.77
C LEU A 87 12.52 -4.72 -7.12
N VAL A 88 13.33 -3.74 -7.51
CA VAL A 88 14.19 -3.81 -8.71
C VAL A 88 15.19 -4.95 -8.62
N LYS A 89 15.90 -5.09 -7.49
CA LYS A 89 16.86 -6.18 -7.28
C LYS A 89 16.23 -7.57 -7.30
N ARG A 90 14.93 -7.68 -6.97
CA ARG A 90 14.18 -8.94 -7.03
C ARG A 90 13.54 -9.20 -8.41
N GLY A 91 13.64 -8.27 -9.35
CA GLY A 91 13.01 -8.39 -10.67
C GLY A 91 11.50 -8.15 -10.68
N SER A 92 10.93 -7.69 -9.56
CA SER A 92 9.51 -7.38 -9.44
C SER A 92 9.15 -6.02 -10.05
N LEU A 93 10.15 -5.22 -10.43
CA LEU A 93 10.00 -3.91 -11.03
C LEU A 93 11.18 -3.59 -11.96
N SER A 94 10.89 -3.15 -13.18
CA SER A 94 11.87 -2.70 -14.18
C SER A 94 11.68 -1.23 -14.58
N ALA A 95 10.47 -0.68 -14.45
CA ALA A 95 10.19 0.74 -14.74
C ALA A 95 9.02 1.26 -13.89
N ILE A 96 8.98 2.57 -13.68
CA ILE A 96 7.86 3.30 -13.05
C ILE A 96 7.32 4.29 -14.07
N GLY A 97 6.01 4.29 -14.24
CA GLY A 97 5.26 5.16 -15.14
C GLY A 97 4.60 6.32 -14.43
N GLU A 98 3.40 6.68 -14.88
CA GLU A 98 2.66 7.82 -14.37
C GLU A 98 2.07 7.56 -12.98
N GLU A 99 1.83 8.66 -12.26
CA GLU A 99 1.06 8.65 -11.03
C GLU A 99 -0.43 8.56 -11.39
N LEU A 100 -1.08 7.46 -10.99
CA LEU A 100 -2.50 7.23 -11.25
C LEU A 100 -3.41 7.94 -10.25
N GLY A 101 -2.90 8.19 -9.04
CA GLY A 101 -3.68 8.89 -8.02
C GLY A 101 -2.99 9.06 -6.68
N VAL A 102 -3.37 10.14 -6.00
CA VAL A 102 -2.99 10.44 -4.61
C VAL A 102 -4.22 10.35 -3.74
N GLY A 103 -4.29 9.29 -2.93
CA GLY A 103 -5.26 9.18 -1.85
C GLY A 103 -4.77 9.88 -0.58
N LYS A 104 -5.65 9.94 0.44
CA LYS A 104 -5.24 10.36 1.80
C LYS A 104 -4.22 9.39 2.42
N GLU A 105 -4.26 8.14 1.97
CA GLU A 105 -3.66 6.98 2.63
C GLU A 105 -2.68 6.20 1.75
N SER A 106 -2.68 6.47 0.44
CA SER A 106 -1.80 5.83 -0.52
C SER A 106 -1.43 6.77 -1.67
N VAL A 107 -0.34 6.45 -2.37
CA VAL A 107 0.00 7.00 -3.68
C VAL A 107 0.17 5.82 -4.62
N VAL A 108 -0.42 5.90 -5.80
CA VAL A 108 -0.46 4.79 -6.77
C VAL A 108 0.27 5.19 -8.05
N TYR A 109 1.18 4.34 -8.50
CA TYR A 109 1.91 4.50 -9.76
C TYR A 109 1.71 3.28 -10.65
N GLU A 110 1.77 3.50 -11.96
CA GLU A 110 2.04 2.42 -12.90
C GLU A 110 3.50 1.99 -12.83
N GLY A 111 3.75 0.75 -13.21
CA GLY A 111 5.09 0.27 -13.47
C GLY A 111 5.10 -0.91 -14.41
N LEU A 112 6.30 -1.38 -14.71
CA LEU A 112 6.54 -2.57 -15.51
C LEU A 112 7.39 -3.53 -14.71
N ARG A 113 7.18 -4.83 -14.88
CA ARG A 113 8.08 -5.90 -14.43
C ARG A 113 8.55 -6.71 -15.62
N GLU A 114 9.73 -7.31 -15.53
CA GLU A 114 10.17 -8.31 -16.53
C GLU A 114 9.36 -9.59 -16.36
N MET A 115 8.94 -10.17 -17.49
CA MET A 115 8.36 -11.51 -17.52
C MET A 115 9.45 -12.57 -17.34
N VAL A 116 9.05 -13.72 -16.79
CA VAL A 116 9.94 -14.87 -16.61
C VAL A 116 10.56 -15.27 -17.96
N GLY A 117 11.89 -15.36 -17.99
CA GLY A 117 12.63 -15.69 -19.22
C GLY A 117 13.00 -14.49 -20.10
N GLY A 118 12.72 -13.26 -19.68
CA GLY A 118 13.12 -12.03 -20.40
C GLY A 118 12.33 -11.76 -21.68
N LEU A 119 11.21 -12.46 -21.88
CA LEU A 119 10.40 -12.40 -23.10
C LEU A 119 9.34 -11.29 -23.09
N GLY A 120 9.67 -10.14 -22.51
CA GLY A 120 8.82 -8.95 -22.50
C GLY A 120 8.57 -8.38 -21.11
N GLN A 121 7.74 -7.34 -21.08
CA GLN A 121 7.37 -6.62 -19.87
C GLN A 121 5.87 -6.80 -19.60
N GLN A 122 5.53 -6.96 -18.33
CA GLN A 122 4.15 -7.01 -17.86
C GLN A 122 3.87 -5.73 -17.05
N PRO A 123 2.74 -5.06 -17.31
CA PRO A 123 2.37 -3.88 -16.54
C PRO A 123 1.88 -4.27 -15.14
N VAL A 124 2.22 -3.44 -14.15
CA VAL A 124 1.92 -3.64 -12.73
C VAL A 124 1.52 -2.31 -12.08
N ILE A 125 0.87 -2.40 -10.94
CA ILE A 125 0.56 -1.28 -10.06
C ILE A 125 1.50 -1.28 -8.86
N LEU A 126 2.04 -0.10 -8.54
CA LEU A 126 2.75 0.15 -7.29
C LEU A 126 1.87 0.98 -6.36
N LYS A 127 1.47 0.40 -5.23
CA LYS A 127 0.73 1.09 -4.18
C LYS A 127 1.65 1.41 -3.01
N PHE A 128 1.95 2.68 -2.83
CA PHE A 128 2.72 3.19 -1.70
C PHE A 128 1.78 3.57 -0.57
N HIS A 129 1.88 2.89 0.57
CA HIS A 129 1.15 3.25 1.78
C HIS A 129 1.73 4.50 2.43
N ARG A 130 0.83 5.39 2.84
CA ARG A 130 1.06 6.65 3.55
C ARG A 130 0.28 6.76 4.86
N GLU A 131 -0.57 5.77 5.17
CA GLU A 131 -1.31 5.66 6.42
C GLU A 131 -0.42 5.94 7.63
N GLY A 132 -0.81 6.93 8.44
CA GLY A 132 -0.01 7.45 9.55
C GLY A 132 -0.02 8.98 9.66
N ARG A 133 -0.24 9.72 8.55
CA ARG A 133 -0.33 11.20 8.59
C ARG A 133 -1.55 11.72 9.36
N THR A 134 -2.68 11.01 9.30
CA THR A 134 -3.99 11.43 9.85
C THR A 134 -4.45 10.60 11.05
N SER A 135 -4.27 9.27 11.02
CA SER A 135 -4.77 8.33 12.03
C SER A 135 -4.15 8.54 13.42
N PHE A 136 -2.94 9.10 13.48
CA PHE A 136 -2.31 9.48 14.75
C PHE A 136 -2.87 10.76 15.38
N LYS A 137 -3.70 11.56 14.70
CA LYS A 137 -4.47 12.64 15.36
C LYS A 137 -5.53 12.08 16.32
N GLN A 138 -6.09 10.90 16.04
CA GLN A 138 -7.05 10.24 16.93
C GLN A 138 -6.35 9.39 18.00
N VAL A 139 -5.24 8.71 17.67
CA VAL A 139 -4.40 7.99 18.65
C VAL A 139 -3.69 8.95 19.63
N LYS A 140 -3.44 10.21 19.21
CA LYS A 140 -2.90 11.31 20.03
C LYS A 140 -3.64 11.54 21.35
N ARG A 141 -4.92 11.20 21.43
CA ARG A 141 -5.74 11.43 22.63
C ARG A 141 -5.61 10.34 23.70
N LYS A 142 -4.94 9.20 23.42
CA LYS A 142 -4.91 8.05 24.35
C LYS A 142 -3.53 7.62 24.84
N ARG A 143 -2.41 8.22 24.39
CA ARG A 143 -1.06 7.78 24.76
C ARG A 143 -0.08 8.95 24.91
N GLU A 144 -0.10 9.60 26.07
CA GLU A 144 0.83 10.69 26.45
C GLU A 144 2.28 10.21 26.76
N HIS A 145 2.59 8.91 26.63
CA HIS A 145 3.89 8.33 27.00
C HIS A 145 4.82 7.99 25.80
N LEU A 146 4.48 8.38 24.55
CA LEU A 146 5.25 8.06 23.34
C LEU A 146 5.83 9.30 22.62
N ASP A 147 5.99 10.41 23.33
CA ASP A 147 6.59 11.65 22.84
C ASP A 147 8.10 11.44 22.56
N GLY A 148 8.42 10.93 21.36
CA GLY A 148 9.79 10.70 20.87
C GLY A 148 9.88 9.65 19.76
N LEU A 149 8.89 8.75 19.63
CA LEU A 149 8.84 7.72 18.57
C LEU A 149 7.86 8.06 17.44
N GLN A 150 7.31 9.28 17.43
CA GLN A 150 6.19 9.69 16.58
C GLN A 150 6.50 9.73 15.08
N HIS A 151 7.76 9.81 14.67
CA HIS A 151 8.15 9.86 13.25
C HIS A 151 8.50 8.48 12.68
N PHE A 152 9.23 7.65 13.45
CA PHE A 152 9.42 6.24 13.14
C PHE A 152 8.08 5.51 13.04
N SER A 153 7.11 5.89 13.90
CA SER A 153 5.80 5.27 13.91
C SER A 153 5.02 5.43 12.61
N TRP A 154 5.26 6.46 11.79
CA TRP A 154 4.49 6.66 10.56
C TRP A 154 4.97 5.77 9.41
N ILE A 155 6.28 5.77 9.12
CA ILE A 155 6.83 4.87 8.10
C ILE A 155 6.70 3.40 8.52
N TYR A 156 6.75 3.13 9.83
CA TYR A 156 6.51 1.81 10.39
C TYR A 156 5.04 1.40 10.32
N ALA A 157 4.09 2.31 10.60
CA ALA A 157 2.66 2.05 10.43
C ALA A 157 2.33 1.78 8.95
N ALA A 158 2.83 2.60 8.04
CA ALA A 158 2.67 2.38 6.59
C ALA A 158 3.25 1.02 6.15
N ARG A 159 4.38 0.61 6.73
CA ARG A 159 4.96 -0.73 6.50
C ARG A 159 4.02 -1.85 6.96
N LEU A 160 3.44 -1.72 8.15
CA LEU A 160 2.53 -2.72 8.69
C LEU A 160 1.22 -2.77 7.88
N ALA A 161 0.70 -1.62 7.45
CA ALA A 161 -0.47 -1.54 6.59
C ALA A 161 -0.23 -2.23 5.24
N ALA A 162 0.87 -1.91 4.56
CA ALA A 162 1.25 -2.54 3.29
C ALA A 162 1.43 -4.05 3.43
N LYS A 163 2.10 -4.49 4.50
CA LYS A 163 2.27 -5.91 4.78
C LYS A 163 0.92 -6.60 4.98
N ARG A 164 0.04 -6.01 5.79
CA ARG A 164 -1.28 -6.56 6.11
C ARG A 164 -2.16 -6.67 4.87
N GLU A 165 -2.18 -5.63 4.02
CA GLU A 165 -2.93 -5.67 2.75
C GLU A 165 -2.36 -6.73 1.80
N PHE A 166 -1.03 -6.82 1.66
CA PHE A 166 -0.41 -7.85 0.83
C PHE A 166 -0.75 -9.27 1.30
N GLU A 167 -0.69 -9.53 2.61
CA GLU A 167 -0.99 -10.85 3.19
C GLU A 167 -2.46 -11.27 2.96
N VAL A 168 -3.42 -10.33 3.06
CA VAL A 168 -4.82 -10.66 2.77
C VAL A 168 -5.05 -10.87 1.28
N MET A 169 -4.42 -10.09 0.39
CA MET A 169 -4.49 -10.32 -1.05
C MET A 169 -3.95 -11.71 -1.42
N GLN A 170 -2.85 -12.15 -0.79
CA GLN A 170 -2.30 -13.50 -0.99
C GLN A 170 -3.25 -14.61 -0.54
N ARG A 171 -4.02 -14.38 0.53
CA ARG A 171 -5.04 -15.34 1.01
C ARG A 171 -6.24 -15.41 0.06
N LEU A 172 -6.63 -14.27 -0.49
CA LEU A 172 -7.82 -14.15 -1.34
C LEU A 172 -7.54 -14.66 -2.76
N TYR A 173 -6.43 -14.28 -3.38
CA TYR A 173 -6.04 -14.71 -4.72
C TYR A 173 -5.69 -16.21 -4.79
N PRO A 174 -6.02 -16.94 -5.88
CA PRO A 174 -6.88 -16.54 -7.00
C PRO A 174 -8.38 -16.85 -6.75
N GLY A 175 -8.74 -17.33 -5.55
CA GLY A 175 -10.10 -17.78 -5.24
C GLY A 175 -11.13 -16.66 -5.03
N VAL A 176 -10.70 -15.41 -4.97
CA VAL A 176 -11.53 -14.21 -5.04
C VAL A 176 -10.88 -13.30 -6.08
N SER A 177 -11.69 -12.65 -6.89
CA SER A 177 -11.23 -11.70 -7.89
C SER A 177 -10.68 -10.43 -7.24
N VAL A 178 -9.37 -10.46 -6.98
CA VAL A 178 -8.54 -9.36 -6.49
C VAL A 178 -7.31 -9.26 -7.40
N PRO A 179 -6.62 -8.10 -7.47
CA PRO A 179 -5.38 -8.01 -8.21
C PRO A 179 -4.37 -9.04 -7.71
N GLU A 180 -3.67 -9.72 -8.62
CA GLU A 180 -2.62 -10.68 -8.25
C GLU A 180 -1.55 -9.96 -7.40
N PRO A 181 -1.29 -10.40 -6.16
CA PRO A 181 -0.23 -9.84 -5.34
C PRO A 181 1.14 -10.35 -5.83
N VAL A 182 1.93 -9.46 -6.44
CA VAL A 182 3.22 -9.81 -7.07
C VAL A 182 4.36 -9.81 -6.06
N ASP A 183 4.54 -8.71 -5.34
CA ASP A 183 5.61 -8.55 -4.36
C ASP A 183 5.27 -7.44 -3.37
N HIS A 184 5.93 -7.45 -2.21
CA HIS A 184 5.80 -6.40 -1.22
C HIS A 184 7.18 -6.07 -0.62
N ASN A 185 7.43 -4.78 -0.44
CA ASN A 185 8.58 -4.33 0.32
C ASN A 185 8.28 -3.04 1.07
N ARG A 186 8.62 -3.00 2.36
CA ARG A 186 8.45 -1.81 3.20
C ARG A 186 7.00 -1.35 3.17
N ASN A 187 6.71 -0.18 2.60
CA ASN A 187 5.38 0.40 2.48
C ASN A 187 4.81 0.27 1.06
N VAL A 188 5.40 -0.57 0.20
CA VAL A 188 5.03 -0.67 -1.21
C VAL A 188 4.55 -2.07 -1.53
N ILE A 189 3.40 -2.15 -2.19
CA ILE A 189 2.87 -3.37 -2.80
C ILE A 189 3.01 -3.25 -4.31
N VAL A 190 3.50 -4.30 -4.95
CA VAL A 190 3.44 -4.51 -6.39
C VAL A 190 2.33 -5.53 -6.65
N MET A 191 1.39 -5.20 -7.54
CA MET A 191 0.26 -6.07 -7.87
C MET A 191 -0.08 -5.96 -9.37
N ALA A 192 -0.84 -6.92 -9.89
CA ALA A 192 -1.38 -6.83 -11.24
C ALA A 192 -2.35 -5.64 -11.40
N ILE A 193 -2.59 -5.24 -12.65
CA ILE A 193 -3.62 -4.24 -12.96
C ILE A 193 -5.00 -4.87 -12.81
N ALA A 194 -5.93 -4.16 -12.16
CA ALA A 194 -7.34 -4.51 -12.20
C ALA A 194 -7.92 -4.09 -13.55
N GLU A 195 -8.52 -5.04 -14.28
CA GLU A 195 -8.98 -4.80 -15.64
C GLU A 195 -10.20 -3.89 -15.72
N GLY A 196 -10.34 -3.21 -16.87
CA GLY A 196 -11.47 -2.35 -17.14
C GLY A 196 -11.39 -1.01 -16.40
N GLY A 197 -12.51 -0.57 -15.84
CA GLY A 197 -12.62 0.75 -15.21
C GLY A 197 -13.37 0.73 -13.88
N GLU A 198 -13.09 1.71 -13.04
CA GLU A 198 -13.75 1.93 -11.75
C GLU A 198 -15.28 2.02 -11.92
N LEU A 199 -16.04 1.21 -11.18
CA LEU A 199 -17.50 1.09 -11.29
C LEU A 199 -18.23 2.43 -11.11
N SER A 200 -17.70 3.32 -10.26
CA SER A 200 -18.24 4.66 -10.07
C SER A 200 -18.30 5.46 -11.38
N LYS A 201 -17.28 5.30 -12.24
CA LYS A 201 -17.06 6.03 -13.51
C LYS A 201 -17.51 5.25 -14.74
N THR A 202 -17.60 3.92 -14.64
CA THR A 202 -18.01 3.05 -15.74
C THR A 202 -19.52 2.83 -15.75
N ARG A 203 -20.13 2.81 -16.94
CA ARG A 203 -21.52 2.36 -17.12
C ARG A 203 -21.49 0.91 -17.56
N VAL A 204 -22.17 0.05 -16.80
CA VAL A 204 -22.28 -1.37 -17.13
C VAL A 204 -23.51 -1.64 -18.00
N VAL A 205 -23.41 -2.64 -18.87
CA VAL A 205 -24.47 -3.02 -19.82
C VAL A 205 -25.57 -3.87 -19.17
N ASP A 206 -25.20 -4.76 -18.25
CA ASP A 206 -26.12 -5.63 -17.50
C ASP A 206 -25.91 -5.44 -15.99
N PRO A 207 -26.55 -4.43 -15.39
CA PRO A 207 -26.35 -4.10 -13.98
C PRO A 207 -26.66 -5.24 -13.02
N GLU A 208 -27.62 -6.12 -13.32
CA GLU A 208 -27.96 -7.24 -12.44
C GLU A 208 -26.84 -8.28 -12.45
N TRP A 209 -26.29 -8.61 -13.62
CA TRP A 209 -25.18 -9.54 -13.73
C TRP A 209 -23.93 -9.06 -12.97
N TYR A 210 -23.53 -7.79 -13.13
CA TYR A 210 -22.39 -7.24 -12.39
C TYR A 210 -22.64 -7.21 -10.88
N LEU A 211 -23.88 -6.92 -10.46
CA LEU A 211 -24.24 -6.95 -9.04
C LEU A 211 -24.08 -8.36 -8.46
N ASP A 212 -24.60 -9.37 -9.16
CA ASP A 212 -24.50 -10.77 -8.72
C ASP A 212 -23.03 -11.21 -8.62
N MET A 213 -22.18 -10.84 -9.59
CA MET A 213 -20.74 -11.11 -9.51
C MET A 213 -20.06 -10.44 -8.32
N ILE A 214 -20.36 -9.17 -8.03
CA ILE A 214 -19.78 -8.46 -6.89
C ILE A 214 -20.14 -9.20 -5.59
N LEU A 215 -21.41 -9.58 -5.44
CA LEU A 215 -21.90 -10.24 -4.23
C LEU A 215 -21.36 -11.66 -4.09
N GLU A 216 -21.14 -12.36 -5.20
CA GLU A 216 -20.41 -13.62 -5.21
C GLU A 216 -18.97 -13.43 -4.70
N GLN A 217 -18.23 -12.42 -5.19
CA GLN A 217 -16.86 -12.17 -4.71
C GLN A 217 -16.81 -11.78 -3.23
N VAL A 218 -17.80 -11.02 -2.74
CA VAL A 218 -17.96 -10.72 -1.31
C VAL A 218 -18.21 -12.00 -0.51
N GLY A 219 -19.08 -12.89 -1.00
CA GLY A 219 -19.35 -14.18 -0.38
C GLY A 219 -18.12 -15.09 -0.33
N LEU A 220 -17.33 -15.15 -1.41
CA LEU A 220 -16.08 -15.91 -1.46
C LEU A 220 -15.02 -15.35 -0.49
N ALA A 221 -14.90 -14.03 -0.37
CA ALA A 221 -14.04 -13.40 0.62
C ALA A 221 -14.48 -13.75 2.05
N TYR A 222 -15.79 -13.71 2.33
CA TYR A 222 -16.35 -14.09 3.62
C TYR A 222 -16.11 -15.57 3.94
N ALA A 223 -16.30 -16.47 2.97
CA ALA A 223 -16.00 -17.90 3.10
C ALA A 223 -14.51 -18.14 3.40
N LYS A 224 -13.63 -17.29 2.86
CA LYS A 224 -12.22 -17.26 3.20
C LYS A 224 -11.91 -16.59 4.53
N GLY A 225 -12.91 -16.14 5.29
CA GLY A 225 -12.77 -15.55 6.62
C GLY A 225 -12.48 -14.05 6.63
N VAL A 226 -12.72 -13.34 5.52
CA VAL A 226 -12.38 -11.92 5.36
C VAL A 226 -13.62 -11.10 5.01
N VAL A 227 -13.83 -9.98 5.69
CA VAL A 227 -14.78 -8.93 5.32
C VAL A 227 -13.98 -7.71 4.86
N HIS A 228 -14.35 -7.12 3.72
CA HIS A 228 -13.59 -6.02 3.11
C HIS A 228 -13.49 -4.79 4.02
N GLY A 229 -14.56 -4.44 4.73
CA GLY A 229 -14.55 -3.40 5.76
C GLY A 229 -14.50 -1.97 5.22
N ASP A 230 -14.61 -1.76 3.91
CA ASP A 230 -14.77 -0.43 3.26
C ASP A 230 -15.23 -0.55 1.79
N LEU A 231 -16.11 -1.51 1.48
CA LEU A 231 -16.49 -1.75 0.08
C LEU A 231 -17.45 -0.66 -0.43
N SER A 232 -17.17 -0.13 -1.61
CA SER A 232 -18.00 0.87 -2.32
C SER A 232 -17.75 0.81 -3.83
N GLU A 233 -18.50 1.59 -4.61
CA GLU A 233 -18.33 1.69 -6.07
C GLU A 233 -16.96 2.21 -6.53
N TYR A 234 -16.18 2.80 -5.62
CA TYR A 234 -14.82 3.29 -5.89
C TYR A 234 -13.76 2.18 -5.76
N ASN A 235 -14.10 1.08 -5.08
CA ASN A 235 -13.20 -0.04 -4.78
C ASN A 235 -13.50 -1.28 -5.63
N ILE A 236 -14.26 -1.09 -6.72
CA ILE A 236 -14.69 -2.15 -7.63
C ILE A 236 -14.31 -1.74 -9.05
N PHE A 237 -13.54 -2.58 -9.72
CA PHE A 237 -13.24 -2.46 -11.15
C PHE A 237 -14.13 -3.42 -11.93
N VAL A 238 -14.59 -2.97 -13.10
CA VAL A 238 -15.46 -3.74 -13.99
C VAL A 238 -14.90 -3.75 -15.40
N SER A 239 -14.86 -4.93 -16.00
CA SER A 239 -14.51 -5.19 -17.40
C SER A 239 -15.56 -6.13 -18.01
N ASP A 240 -15.50 -6.34 -19.32
CA ASP A 240 -16.37 -7.31 -19.99
C ASP A 240 -16.17 -8.75 -19.47
N GLU A 241 -15.03 -9.03 -18.82
CA GLU A 241 -14.70 -10.34 -18.25
C GLU A 241 -15.20 -10.51 -16.80
N GLY A 242 -15.58 -9.41 -16.12
CA GLY A 242 -16.15 -9.49 -14.78
C GLY A 242 -15.78 -8.33 -13.87
N VAL A 243 -15.58 -8.65 -12.58
CA VAL A 243 -15.34 -7.67 -11.52
C VAL A 243 -14.07 -7.99 -10.75
N THR A 244 -13.36 -6.96 -10.30
CA THR A 244 -12.18 -7.08 -9.44
C THR A 244 -12.35 -6.17 -8.22
N LEU A 245 -12.21 -6.73 -7.02
CA LEU A 245 -12.28 -5.99 -5.75
C LEU A 245 -10.88 -5.52 -5.35
N ILE A 246 -10.72 -4.23 -5.08
CA ILE A 246 -9.44 -3.61 -4.74
C ILE A 246 -9.48 -2.92 -3.37
N ASP A 247 -8.32 -2.51 -2.87
CA ASP A 247 -8.17 -1.70 -1.65
C ASP A 247 -8.63 -2.42 -0.37
N TRP A 248 -7.77 -3.32 0.12
CA TRP A 248 -8.07 -4.13 1.32
C TRP A 248 -7.45 -3.65 2.65
N PRO A 249 -6.94 -2.42 2.86
CA PRO A 249 -6.24 -2.09 4.11
C PRO A 249 -7.16 -2.10 5.35
N GLN A 250 -8.48 -1.90 5.17
CA GLN A 250 -9.48 -1.84 6.25
C GLN A 250 -10.18 -3.18 6.54
N TYR A 251 -9.72 -4.29 5.94
CA TYR A 251 -10.37 -5.58 6.11
C TYR A 251 -10.44 -6.01 7.57
N VAL A 252 -11.46 -6.80 7.92
CA VAL A 252 -11.54 -7.48 9.22
C VAL A 252 -11.72 -8.98 9.02
N GLU A 253 -11.21 -9.77 9.97
CA GLU A 253 -11.49 -11.20 10.01
C GLU A 253 -12.94 -11.44 10.43
N VAL A 254 -13.57 -12.50 9.94
CA VAL A 254 -14.97 -12.87 10.28
C VAL A 254 -15.20 -13.07 11.78
N GLY A 255 -14.16 -13.41 12.55
CA GLY A 255 -14.22 -13.52 14.01
C GLY A 255 -14.23 -12.18 14.76
N ASN A 256 -14.12 -11.05 14.07
CA ASN A 256 -14.18 -9.73 14.68
C ASN A 256 -15.61 -9.40 15.13
N GLU A 257 -15.78 -8.78 16.30
CA GLU A 257 -17.10 -8.39 16.85
C GLU A 257 -17.93 -7.53 15.88
N ARG A 258 -17.25 -6.75 15.03
CA ARG A 258 -17.88 -5.85 14.05
C ARG A 258 -17.98 -6.45 12.65
N ALA A 259 -17.56 -7.70 12.43
CA ALA A 259 -17.55 -8.31 11.11
C ALA A 259 -18.94 -8.34 10.45
N GLY A 260 -19.98 -8.68 11.22
CA GLY A 260 -21.37 -8.69 10.73
C GLY A 260 -21.86 -7.30 10.31
N GLU A 261 -21.68 -6.31 11.18
CA GLU A 261 -22.03 -4.90 10.90
C GLU A 261 -21.31 -4.37 9.65
N LEU A 262 -20.01 -4.67 9.51
CA LEU A 262 -19.21 -4.20 8.38
C LEU A 262 -19.62 -4.90 7.07
N LEU A 263 -19.94 -6.18 7.12
CA LEU A 263 -20.44 -6.93 5.96
C LEU A 263 -21.78 -6.38 5.47
N GLU A 264 -22.73 -6.16 6.39
CA GLU A 264 -24.04 -5.56 6.07
C GLU A 264 -23.87 -4.17 5.45
N ARG A 265 -22.95 -3.36 5.98
CA ARG A 265 -22.64 -2.03 5.45
C ARG A 265 -22.02 -2.11 4.06
N ASP A 266 -21.06 -3.00 3.84
CA ASP A 266 -20.38 -3.19 2.56
C ASP A 266 -21.39 -3.63 1.47
N VAL A 267 -22.21 -4.63 1.75
CA VAL A 267 -23.30 -5.07 0.85
C VAL A 267 -24.32 -3.96 0.62
N GLY A 268 -24.71 -3.26 1.70
CA GLY A 268 -25.64 -2.13 1.63
C GLY A 268 -25.15 -0.99 0.75
N ASN A 269 -23.86 -0.66 0.79
CA ASN A 269 -23.25 0.36 -0.08
C ASN A 269 -23.37 -0.02 -1.56
N VAL A 270 -23.05 -1.27 -1.90
CA VAL A 270 -23.16 -1.78 -3.27
C VAL A 270 -24.61 -1.74 -3.73
N LEU A 271 -25.55 -2.26 -2.95
CA LEU A 271 -26.98 -2.24 -3.29
C LEU A 271 -27.52 -0.82 -3.47
N ALA A 272 -27.14 0.11 -2.58
CA ALA A 272 -27.55 1.50 -2.68
C ALA A 272 -27.02 2.17 -3.96
N PHE A 273 -25.79 1.85 -4.37
CA PHE A 273 -25.24 2.32 -5.64
C PHE A 273 -26.04 1.80 -6.85
N PHE A 274 -26.29 0.49 -6.91
CA PHE A 274 -27.02 -0.11 -8.04
C PHE A 274 -28.48 0.36 -8.12
N LYS A 275 -29.14 0.53 -6.98
CA LYS A 275 -30.47 1.15 -6.90
C LYS A 275 -30.45 2.58 -7.44
N ARG A 276 -29.49 3.40 -6.99
CA ARG A 276 -29.38 4.82 -7.37
C ARG A 276 -29.03 5.02 -8.85
N LYS A 277 -28.09 4.23 -9.38
CA LYS A 277 -27.54 4.41 -10.75
C LYS A 277 -28.34 3.65 -11.81
N TYR A 278 -28.90 2.49 -11.47
CA TYR A 278 -29.53 1.57 -12.43
C TYR A 278 -30.97 1.18 -12.09
N GLY A 279 -31.49 1.53 -10.91
CA GLY A 279 -32.85 1.15 -10.50
C GLY A 279 -33.02 -0.31 -10.11
N VAL A 280 -31.92 -1.05 -9.94
CA VAL A 280 -31.94 -2.46 -9.50
C VAL A 280 -32.22 -2.53 -8.00
N GLU A 281 -33.24 -3.28 -7.60
CA GLU A 281 -33.58 -3.50 -6.19
C GLU A 281 -33.38 -4.97 -5.78
N ARG A 282 -32.71 -5.17 -4.63
CA ARG A 282 -32.49 -6.46 -3.96
C ARG A 282 -32.60 -6.26 -2.45
N ASP A 283 -33.01 -7.30 -1.72
CA ASP A 283 -33.12 -7.27 -0.26
C ASP A 283 -31.80 -7.69 0.40
N VAL A 284 -31.26 -6.84 1.29
CA VAL A 284 -30.01 -7.08 2.04
C VAL A 284 -30.09 -8.35 2.89
N GLY A 285 -31.24 -8.58 3.53
CA GLY A 285 -31.41 -9.65 4.53
C GLY A 285 -31.37 -11.07 3.96
N MET A 286 -31.60 -11.21 2.65
CA MET A 286 -31.45 -12.49 1.96
C MET A 286 -29.99 -12.76 1.54
N MET A 287 -29.15 -11.74 1.46
CA MET A 287 -27.81 -11.84 0.87
C MET A 287 -26.69 -11.93 1.91
N THR A 288 -26.94 -11.50 3.15
CA THR A 288 -25.97 -11.60 4.26
C THR A 288 -26.00 -12.96 4.98
N ASP A 289 -26.99 -13.81 4.70
CA ASP A 289 -27.02 -15.21 5.15
C ASP A 289 -26.14 -16.09 4.25
N PHE A 290 -24.86 -15.72 4.13
CA PHE A 290 -23.85 -16.45 3.34
C PHE A 290 -23.61 -17.90 3.83
N LYS A 291 -24.24 -18.30 4.95
CA LYS A 291 -24.30 -19.70 5.38
C LYS A 291 -24.97 -20.62 4.36
N GLN A 292 -25.77 -20.08 3.43
CA GLN A 292 -26.39 -20.87 2.36
C GLN A 292 -25.47 -21.12 1.16
N PHE A 293 -24.32 -20.42 1.07
CA PHE A 293 -23.34 -20.55 -0.01
C PHE A 293 -22.05 -21.31 0.40
N LEU A 294 -22.03 -21.84 1.62
CA LEU A 294 -21.00 -22.75 2.17
C LEU A 294 -21.53 -24.19 2.18
#